data_AF-A0AA94HST1-F1
#
_entry.id   AF-A0AA94HST1-F1
#
_cell.length_a   1.000
_cell.length_b   1.000
_cell.length_c   1.000
_cell.angle_alpha   90.00
_cell.angle_beta   90.00
_cell.angle_gamma   90.00
#
_symmetry.space_group_name_H-M   'P 1'
#
loop_
_entity.id
_entity.type
_entity.pdbx_description
1 polymer ?
#
loop_
_entity_poly.entity_id
_entity_poly.type
_entity_poly.pdbx_seq_one_letter_code
_entity_poly.pdbx_strand_id
1 'polypeptide(L)'
;MSWRSTVILLFAALCLLVAPLRLSAAEVDFMPQLGLRSLPELACMDENSAHCNQALPQTLLVTSPVVEDPAWYSPPPDKTHNKPHYVGCQAPGQYLPILQEALEGNPVAMADLIIRIQCDRPALAAAHPDIPAFMHSVPFWLEWAARYTSPGWIYARLALYDDGIGHTRSAYTRGAFLGDPKSMHAYATRWNTGTNLHWLLMAADAGYGPAAHEISRWYRFGGQNSGYSLPKAPDTDMARRYRTIAMNRGYPRAFAYAAFEALAEENAAQAVEDACMYTHIGRVLEKTDNGLLLADRSLPQMQPIPFEQVLAYALCAVLPPWPLLSQEEKLHFQDSQKIRRPRVIDDEMQNRAMERASAWLRAFQAQRQAELVMERERRNALTAQLREQCSHALTYLVKTQDSAPLPRPVTARHAPPFI
;
A
#
# COMPACT_ATOMS: atom_id res chain seq x y z
N MET A 1 -23.46 54.19 -7.68
CA MET A 1 -22.45 53.11 -7.76
C MET A 1 -23.07 51.96 -8.52
N SER A 2 -22.50 51.58 -9.67
CA SER A 2 -23.17 50.68 -10.62
C SER A 2 -23.10 49.22 -10.16
N TRP A 3 -24.24 48.53 -10.16
CA TRP A 3 -24.37 47.10 -9.84
C TRP A 3 -23.42 46.19 -10.62
N ARG A 4 -22.94 46.64 -11.79
CA ARG A 4 -21.97 45.89 -12.61
C ARG A 4 -20.61 45.74 -11.93
N SER A 5 -20.20 46.68 -11.08
CA SER A 5 -18.89 46.63 -10.41
C SER A 5 -18.87 45.65 -9.24
N THR A 6 -19.99 45.51 -8.50
CA THR A 6 -20.15 44.53 -7.42
C THR A 6 -20.30 43.11 -7.94
N VAL A 7 -21.01 42.91 -9.06
CA VAL A 7 -21.19 41.58 -9.65
C VAL A 7 -19.88 41.05 -10.23
N ILE A 8 -19.05 41.89 -10.85
CA ILE A 8 -17.73 41.46 -11.38
C ILE A 8 -16.76 41.09 -10.24
N LEU A 9 -16.78 41.83 -9.12
CA LEU A 9 -15.97 41.49 -7.93
C LEU A 9 -16.44 40.20 -7.25
N LEU A 10 -17.75 39.97 -7.17
CA LEU A 10 -18.32 38.73 -6.64
C LEU A 10 -18.06 37.53 -7.56
N PHE A 11 -18.12 37.71 -8.90
CA PHE A 11 -17.80 36.64 -9.85
C PHE A 11 -16.30 36.32 -9.86
N ALA A 12 -15.43 37.34 -9.75
CA ALA A 12 -13.98 37.13 -9.63
C ALA A 12 -13.61 36.42 -8.31
N ALA A 13 -14.27 36.79 -7.20
CA ALA A 13 -14.11 36.12 -5.91
C ALA A 13 -14.66 34.68 -5.94
N LEU A 14 -15.79 34.43 -6.62
CA LEU A 14 -16.36 33.09 -6.80
C LEU A 14 -15.47 32.22 -7.72
N CYS A 15 -14.90 32.78 -8.80
CA CYS A 15 -13.96 32.08 -9.66
C CYS A 15 -12.59 31.83 -8.98
N LEU A 16 -12.20 32.64 -7.99
CA LEU A 16 -11.05 32.39 -7.12
C LEU A 16 -11.34 31.35 -6.02
N LEU A 17 -12.61 31.24 -5.57
CA LEU A 17 -13.08 30.21 -4.62
C LEU A 17 -13.37 28.86 -5.28
N VAL A 18 -13.67 28.84 -6.58
CA VAL A 18 -13.97 27.65 -7.39
C VAL A 18 -12.82 27.31 -8.35
N ALA A 19 -11.74 28.09 -8.37
CA ALA A 19 -10.48 27.60 -8.91
C ALA A 19 -10.16 26.34 -8.10
N PRO A 20 -10.09 25.14 -8.72
CA PRO A 20 -9.61 23.98 -8.01
C PRO A 20 -8.25 24.42 -7.47
N LEU A 21 -8.09 24.38 -6.15
CA LEU A 21 -6.78 24.51 -5.51
C LEU A 21 -5.88 23.63 -6.34
N ARG A 22 -5.02 24.24 -7.18
CA ARG A 22 -4.09 23.53 -8.05
C ARG A 22 -3.06 22.94 -7.12
N LEU A 23 -3.45 21.86 -6.46
CA LEU A 23 -2.57 20.91 -5.86
C LEU A 23 -1.64 20.50 -6.99
N SER A 24 -0.34 20.77 -6.84
CA SER A 24 0.66 20.13 -7.70
C SER A 24 0.62 18.59 -7.58
N ALA A 25 -0.20 18.05 -6.66
CA ALA A 25 -0.54 16.64 -6.54
C ALA A 25 -1.82 16.23 -7.31
N ALA A 26 -2.67 17.17 -7.73
CA ALA A 26 -3.92 16.87 -8.44
C ALA A 26 -3.73 17.00 -9.95
N GLU A 27 -4.14 15.94 -10.65
CA GLU A 27 -4.25 15.81 -12.11
C GLU A 27 -2.93 15.70 -12.89
N VAL A 28 -2.29 14.53 -12.74
CA VAL A 28 -1.82 13.85 -13.95
C VAL A 28 -2.97 12.95 -14.38
N ASP A 29 -3.47 13.12 -15.61
CA ASP A 29 -4.30 12.10 -16.26
C ASP A 29 -3.47 10.82 -16.41
N PHE A 30 -3.50 9.99 -15.36
CA PHE A 30 -2.82 8.71 -15.33
C PHE A 30 -3.86 7.62 -15.50
N MET A 31 -3.79 6.95 -16.65
CA MET A 31 -4.49 5.71 -16.87
C MET A 31 -3.52 4.54 -16.55
N PRO A 32 -3.85 3.69 -15.56
CA PRO A 32 -3.09 2.49 -15.28
C PRO A 32 -2.98 1.58 -16.51
N GLN A 33 -1.81 1.02 -16.74
CA GLN A 33 -1.51 0.13 -17.85
C GLN A 33 -1.74 -1.33 -17.41
N LEU A 34 -2.97 -1.79 -17.57
CA LEU A 34 -3.42 -3.13 -17.14
C LEU A 34 -3.65 -4.06 -18.34
N GLY A 35 -3.84 -5.35 -18.08
CA GLY A 35 -4.09 -6.38 -19.10
C GLY A 35 -2.80 -6.98 -19.66
N LEU A 36 -2.87 -7.59 -20.84
CA LEU A 36 -1.68 -8.18 -21.46
C LEU A 36 -0.76 -7.06 -21.97
N ARG A 37 0.45 -6.97 -21.42
CA ARG A 37 1.44 -5.93 -21.72
C ARG A 37 2.79 -6.55 -22.07
N SER A 38 3.48 -5.96 -23.03
CA SER A 38 4.90 -6.26 -23.24
C SER A 38 5.73 -5.71 -22.10
N LEU A 39 6.82 -6.39 -21.75
CA LEU A 39 7.82 -5.81 -20.86
C LEU A 39 8.44 -4.56 -21.51
N PRO A 40 8.75 -3.51 -20.72
CA PRO A 40 9.43 -2.33 -21.24
C PRO A 40 10.80 -2.69 -21.80
N GLU A 41 11.14 -2.19 -22.98
CA GLU A 41 12.48 -2.34 -23.53
C GLU A 41 13.44 -1.41 -22.78
N LEU A 42 14.40 -2.00 -22.05
CA LEU A 42 15.38 -1.27 -21.25
C LEU A 42 16.79 -1.53 -21.76
N ALA A 43 17.56 -0.45 -21.90
CA ALA A 43 18.96 -0.54 -22.30
C ALA A 43 19.80 -1.07 -21.12
N CYS A 44 20.49 -2.18 -21.38
CA CYS A 44 21.42 -2.78 -20.44
C CYS A 44 22.67 -1.90 -20.26
N MET A 45 23.13 -1.73 -19.02
CA MET A 45 24.34 -0.96 -18.73
C MET A 45 25.64 -1.78 -18.87
N ASP A 46 25.55 -3.11 -18.79
CA ASP A 46 26.65 -4.05 -19.06
C ASP A 46 26.09 -5.35 -19.65
N GLU A 47 26.23 -5.53 -20.97
CA GLU A 47 25.68 -6.65 -21.74
C GLU A 47 26.18 -8.03 -21.23
N ASN A 48 27.36 -8.06 -20.58
CA ASN A 48 27.93 -9.27 -20.01
C ASN A 48 27.44 -9.57 -18.59
N SER A 49 26.63 -8.68 -18.00
CA SER A 49 26.10 -8.89 -16.66
C SER A 49 25.08 -10.03 -16.63
N ALA A 50 25.09 -10.82 -15.56
CA ALA A 50 24.09 -11.86 -15.31
C ALA A 50 22.65 -11.32 -15.18
N HIS A 51 22.50 -9.99 -15.08
CA HIS A 51 21.22 -9.30 -14.98
C HIS A 51 20.56 -9.10 -16.33
N CYS A 52 21.35 -8.75 -17.36
CA CYS A 52 20.83 -8.50 -18.71
C CYS A 52 20.53 -9.77 -19.51
N ASN A 53 21.07 -10.91 -19.07
CA ASN A 53 20.89 -12.22 -19.68
C ASN A 53 19.80 -13.06 -19.00
N GLN A 54 18.98 -12.48 -18.12
CA GLN A 54 17.86 -13.21 -17.49
C GLN A 54 16.72 -13.43 -18.50
N ALA A 55 16.20 -14.66 -18.54
CA ALA A 55 15.03 -15.00 -19.34
C ALA A 55 13.78 -14.35 -18.72
N LEU A 56 13.37 -13.21 -19.27
CA LEU A 56 12.15 -12.51 -18.89
C LEU A 56 10.99 -12.90 -19.84
N PRO A 57 9.75 -12.96 -19.34
CA PRO A 57 8.59 -13.20 -20.20
C PRO A 57 8.40 -12.00 -21.15
N GLN A 58 8.22 -12.24 -22.45
CA GLN A 58 8.02 -11.15 -23.41
C GLN A 58 6.77 -10.33 -23.11
N THR A 59 5.72 -10.97 -22.59
CA THR A 59 4.46 -10.34 -22.19
C THR A 59 3.98 -10.85 -20.84
N LEU A 60 3.25 -10.02 -20.11
CA LEU A 60 2.65 -10.32 -18.80
C LEU A 60 1.22 -9.80 -18.74
N LEU A 61 0.33 -10.58 -18.11
CA LEU A 61 -1.03 -10.14 -17.80
C LEU A 61 -1.02 -9.32 -16.51
N VAL A 62 -0.88 -8.00 -16.61
CA VAL A 62 -0.80 -7.07 -15.47
C VAL A 62 -2.18 -6.84 -14.86
N THR A 63 -2.27 -7.01 -13.54
CA THR A 63 -3.51 -6.81 -12.76
C THR A 63 -3.52 -5.44 -12.07
N SER A 64 -4.71 -4.96 -11.72
CA SER A 64 -4.84 -3.73 -10.91
C SER A 64 -4.32 -3.98 -9.49
N PRO A 65 -3.71 -2.99 -8.83
CA PRO A 65 -3.44 -3.05 -7.39
C PRO A 65 -4.71 -3.38 -6.61
N VAL A 66 -4.63 -4.36 -5.71
CA VAL A 66 -5.75 -4.78 -4.87
C VAL A 66 -6.17 -3.64 -3.93
N VAL A 67 -7.46 -3.34 -3.91
CA VAL A 67 -8.06 -2.44 -2.92
C VAL A 67 -8.24 -3.21 -1.62
N GLU A 68 -7.27 -3.09 -0.72
CA GLU A 68 -7.32 -3.81 0.55
C GLU A 68 -8.37 -3.18 1.48
N ASP A 69 -9.19 -4.02 2.13
CA ASP A 69 -10.19 -3.57 3.11
C ASP A 69 -9.57 -3.60 4.51
N PRO A 70 -9.61 -2.50 5.27
CA PRO A 70 -9.22 -2.49 6.69
C PRO A 70 -9.88 -3.58 7.54
N ALA A 71 -11.10 -4.00 7.19
CA ALA A 71 -11.81 -5.06 7.88
C ALA A 71 -11.07 -6.41 7.81
N TRP A 72 -10.26 -6.66 6.78
CA TRP A 72 -9.48 -7.89 6.66
C TRP A 72 -8.37 -8.03 7.71
N TYR A 73 -7.97 -6.90 8.30
CA TYR A 73 -6.84 -6.81 9.22
C TYR A 73 -7.26 -6.49 10.65
N SER A 74 -8.57 -6.31 10.88
CA SER A 74 -9.10 -6.04 12.22
C SER A 74 -9.01 -7.32 13.06
N PRO A 75 -8.54 -7.24 14.32
CA PRO A 75 -8.51 -8.40 15.19
C PRO A 75 -9.94 -8.88 15.45
N PRO A 76 -10.16 -10.19 15.71
CA PRO A 76 -11.44 -10.68 16.15
C PRO A 76 -11.94 -9.89 17.37
N PRO A 77 -13.27 -9.76 17.55
CA PRO A 77 -13.89 -8.87 18.55
C PRO A 77 -13.45 -9.13 20.00
N ASP A 78 -12.89 -10.31 20.29
CA ASP A 78 -12.21 -10.62 21.53
C ASP A 78 -10.69 -10.73 21.31
N LYS A 79 -9.92 -9.71 21.70
CA LYS A 79 -8.62 -9.79 22.43
C LYS A 79 -7.68 -8.63 22.14
N THR A 80 -6.93 -8.31 23.18
CA THR A 80 -5.90 -7.29 23.40
C THR A 80 -4.64 -7.35 22.49
N HIS A 81 -4.75 -7.83 21.25
CA HIS A 81 -3.61 -7.91 20.32
C HIS A 81 -3.87 -7.13 19.02
N ASN A 82 -3.09 -6.06 18.84
CA ASN A 82 -3.17 -5.10 17.72
C ASN A 82 -2.56 -5.60 16.39
N LYS A 83 -2.37 -6.90 16.18
CA LYS A 83 -1.84 -7.43 14.91
C LYS A 83 -2.53 -8.75 14.54
N PRO A 84 -2.84 -8.99 13.26
CA PRO A 84 -3.28 -10.31 12.81
C PRO A 84 -2.22 -11.33 13.18
N HIS A 85 -2.57 -12.32 14.00
CA HIS A 85 -1.70 -13.46 14.26
C HIS A 85 -1.62 -14.27 12.97
N TYR A 86 -0.44 -14.23 12.33
CA TYR A 86 -0.11 -15.11 11.22
C TYR A 86 -0.15 -16.55 11.71
N VAL A 87 -1.14 -17.33 11.28
CA VAL A 87 -1.27 -18.72 11.73
C VAL A 87 -0.37 -19.60 10.87
N GLY A 88 0.90 -19.74 11.27
CA GLY A 88 1.82 -20.72 10.67
C GLY A 88 1.39 -22.17 10.95
N CYS A 89 2.26 -23.15 10.66
CA CYS A 89 1.95 -24.57 10.91
C CYS A 89 1.70 -24.90 12.40
N GLN A 90 2.08 -24.03 13.33
CA GLN A 90 2.23 -24.34 14.76
C GLN A 90 0.97 -24.20 15.65
N ALA A 91 -0.21 -23.90 15.10
CA ALA A 91 -1.43 -23.60 15.89
C ALA A 91 -2.64 -24.54 15.59
N PRO A 92 -2.59 -25.83 15.97
CA PRO A 92 -3.58 -26.87 15.62
C PRO A 92 -5.05 -26.49 15.86
N GLY A 93 -5.35 -25.72 16.92
CA GLY A 93 -6.73 -25.33 17.28
C GLY A 93 -7.35 -24.20 16.46
N GLN A 94 -6.64 -23.62 15.48
CA GLN A 94 -7.12 -22.43 14.77
C GLN A 94 -7.80 -22.73 13.42
N TYR A 95 -7.89 -24.00 13.00
CA TYR A 95 -8.49 -24.34 11.70
C TYR A 95 -9.95 -23.91 11.55
N LEU A 96 -10.83 -24.22 12.50
CA LEU A 96 -12.25 -23.88 12.43
C LEU A 96 -12.51 -22.35 12.49
N PRO A 97 -11.87 -21.58 13.39
CA PRO A 97 -11.97 -20.11 13.35
C PRO A 97 -11.51 -19.50 12.02
N ILE A 98 -10.37 -19.92 11.48
CA ILE A 98 -9.88 -19.40 10.19
C ILE A 98 -10.84 -19.80 9.07
N LEU A 99 -11.38 -21.02 9.11
CA LEU A 99 -12.36 -21.47 8.12
C LEU A 99 -13.62 -20.61 8.15
N GLN A 100 -14.10 -20.27 9.34
CA GLN A 100 -15.24 -19.37 9.48
C GLN A 100 -14.95 -17.99 8.85
N GLU A 101 -13.83 -17.36 9.20
CA GLU A 101 -13.45 -16.05 8.65
C GLU A 101 -13.28 -16.09 7.12
N ALA A 102 -12.71 -17.18 6.59
CA ALA A 102 -12.59 -17.38 5.14
C ALA A 102 -13.97 -17.48 4.46
N LEU A 103 -14.93 -18.17 5.09
CA LEU A 103 -16.33 -18.26 4.62
C LEU A 103 -17.14 -16.97 4.84
N GLU A 104 -16.61 -16.02 5.60
CA GLU A 104 -17.08 -14.64 5.69
C GLU A 104 -16.45 -13.75 4.61
N GLY A 105 -15.64 -14.32 3.71
CA GLY A 105 -15.06 -13.63 2.57
C GLY A 105 -13.73 -12.93 2.87
N ASN A 106 -13.04 -13.29 3.95
CA ASN A 106 -11.73 -12.71 4.27
C ASN A 106 -10.60 -13.41 3.47
N PRO A 107 -9.96 -12.75 2.50
CA PRO A 107 -8.89 -13.36 1.70
C PRO A 107 -7.60 -13.60 2.51
N VAL A 108 -7.40 -12.89 3.64
CA VAL A 108 -6.28 -13.16 4.55
C VAL A 108 -6.48 -14.51 5.23
N ALA A 109 -7.69 -14.79 5.74
CA ALA A 109 -8.03 -16.08 6.32
C ALA A 109 -7.94 -17.22 5.29
N MET A 110 -8.31 -16.97 4.03
CA MET A 110 -8.10 -17.95 2.95
C MET A 110 -6.61 -18.26 2.73
N ALA A 111 -5.72 -17.26 2.82
CA ALA A 111 -4.28 -17.47 2.76
C ALA A 111 -3.77 -18.28 3.97
N ASP A 112 -4.28 -18.00 5.16
CA ASP A 112 -3.99 -18.81 6.35
C ASP A 112 -4.46 -20.26 6.17
N LEU A 113 -5.67 -20.50 5.65
CA LEU A 113 -6.16 -21.87 5.35
C LEU A 113 -5.25 -22.63 4.40
N ILE A 114 -4.76 -21.97 3.34
CA ILE A 114 -3.81 -22.58 2.40
C ILE A 114 -2.61 -23.13 3.16
N ILE A 115 -2.02 -22.33 4.05
CA ILE A 115 -0.87 -22.75 4.87
C ILE A 115 -1.25 -23.92 5.76
N ARG A 116 -2.36 -23.83 6.51
CA ARG A 116 -2.81 -24.92 7.40
C ARG A 116 -2.97 -26.24 6.64
N ILE A 117 -3.56 -26.20 5.45
CA ILE A 117 -3.76 -27.38 4.60
C ILE A 117 -2.42 -27.91 4.10
N GLN A 118 -1.46 -27.06 3.75
CA GLN A 118 -0.13 -27.50 3.34
C GLN A 118 0.62 -28.24 4.46
N CYS A 119 0.48 -27.79 5.70
CA CYS A 119 1.19 -28.37 6.83
C CYS A 119 0.69 -29.78 7.19
N ASP A 120 -0.62 -29.99 7.23
CA ASP A 120 -1.18 -31.25 7.75
C ASP A 120 -2.56 -31.61 7.19
N ARG A 121 -2.68 -31.66 5.85
CA ARG A 121 -3.93 -32.04 5.18
C ARG A 121 -4.54 -33.36 5.71
N PRO A 122 -3.78 -34.46 5.90
CA PRO A 122 -4.36 -35.73 6.34
C PRO A 122 -4.95 -35.63 7.76
N ALA A 123 -4.26 -34.99 8.70
CA ALA A 123 -4.80 -34.84 10.05
C ALA A 123 -6.01 -33.90 10.10
N LEU A 124 -6.03 -32.84 9.30
CA LEU A 124 -7.20 -31.94 9.21
C LEU A 124 -8.45 -32.67 8.72
N ALA A 125 -8.32 -33.48 7.66
CA ALA A 125 -9.44 -34.27 7.14
C ALA A 125 -9.91 -35.34 8.14
N ALA A 126 -8.99 -35.93 8.91
CA ALA A 126 -9.34 -36.90 9.95
C ALA A 126 -10.01 -36.25 11.17
N ALA A 127 -9.57 -35.05 11.56
CA ALA A 127 -10.11 -34.31 12.71
C ALA A 127 -11.48 -33.68 12.41
N HIS A 128 -11.79 -33.39 11.15
CA HIS A 128 -13.03 -32.74 10.73
C HIS A 128 -13.67 -33.45 9.51
N PRO A 129 -14.11 -34.71 9.68
CA PRO A 129 -14.61 -35.53 8.56
C PRO A 129 -15.92 -35.00 7.94
N ASP A 130 -16.67 -34.18 8.67
CA ASP A 130 -17.92 -33.56 8.21
C ASP A 130 -17.69 -32.34 7.30
N ILE A 131 -16.45 -31.86 7.18
CA ILE A 131 -16.09 -30.82 6.23
C ILE A 131 -15.78 -31.49 4.87
N PRO A 132 -16.39 -31.02 3.76
CA PRO A 132 -16.15 -31.62 2.45
C PRO A 132 -14.67 -31.68 2.06
N ALA A 133 -14.23 -32.81 1.50
CA ALA A 133 -12.83 -33.05 1.15
C ALA A 133 -12.20 -31.99 0.23
N PHE A 134 -13.01 -31.36 -0.63
CA PHE A 134 -12.54 -30.28 -1.50
C PHE A 134 -12.11 -29.01 -0.73
N MET A 135 -12.66 -28.79 0.48
CA MET A 135 -12.29 -27.67 1.34
C MET A 135 -10.99 -27.90 2.11
N HIS A 136 -10.48 -29.14 2.11
CA HIS A 136 -9.12 -29.46 2.55
C HIS A 136 -8.11 -29.40 1.40
N SER A 137 -8.34 -28.55 0.38
CA SER A 137 -7.53 -28.46 -0.84
C SER A 137 -6.95 -27.07 -1.03
N VAL A 138 -5.62 -27.00 -1.25
CA VAL A 138 -4.92 -25.75 -1.59
C VAL A 138 -5.47 -25.11 -2.88
N PRO A 139 -5.66 -25.86 -4.00
CA PRO A 139 -6.27 -25.31 -5.21
C PRO A 139 -7.59 -24.57 -5.00
N PHE A 140 -8.48 -25.11 -4.16
CA PHE A 140 -9.79 -24.53 -3.90
C PHE A 140 -9.68 -23.14 -3.26
N TRP A 141 -8.88 -23.03 -2.19
CA TRP A 141 -8.71 -21.75 -1.49
C TRP A 141 -7.87 -20.74 -2.27
N LEU A 142 -6.90 -21.20 -3.06
CA LEU A 142 -6.16 -20.33 -3.97
C LEU A 142 -7.08 -19.72 -5.03
N GLU A 143 -7.95 -20.52 -5.64
CA GLU A 143 -8.91 -20.04 -6.62
C GLU A 143 -9.85 -18.99 -6.02
N TRP A 144 -10.44 -19.30 -4.85
CA TRP A 144 -11.33 -18.36 -4.19
C TRP A 144 -10.62 -17.08 -3.78
N ALA A 145 -9.48 -17.15 -3.09
CA ALA A 145 -8.76 -15.95 -2.69
C ALA A 145 -8.34 -15.08 -3.89
N ALA A 146 -8.08 -15.68 -5.06
CA ALA A 146 -7.73 -14.97 -6.28
C ALA A 146 -8.92 -14.19 -6.85
N ARG A 147 -10.14 -14.73 -6.71
CA ARG A 147 -11.38 -14.04 -7.09
C ARG A 147 -11.64 -12.82 -6.19
N TYR A 148 -11.28 -12.87 -4.91
CA TYR A 148 -11.43 -11.73 -4.00
C TYR A 148 -10.37 -10.65 -4.20
N THR A 149 -9.16 -11.05 -4.60
CA THR A 149 -7.99 -10.18 -4.70
C THR A 149 -7.40 -10.23 -6.11
N SER A 150 -6.25 -10.88 -6.27
CA SER A 150 -5.65 -11.28 -7.53
C SER A 150 -4.86 -12.58 -7.28
N PRO A 151 -4.61 -13.42 -8.29
CA PRO A 151 -3.76 -14.60 -8.13
C PRO A 151 -2.39 -14.26 -7.53
N GLY A 152 -1.77 -13.15 -7.94
CA GLY A 152 -0.45 -12.77 -7.45
C GLY A 152 -0.44 -12.13 -6.06
N TRP A 153 -1.48 -11.37 -5.69
CA TRP A 153 -1.57 -10.75 -4.36
C TRP A 153 -1.55 -11.80 -3.23
N ILE A 154 -2.24 -12.93 -3.43
CA ILE A 154 -2.23 -14.04 -2.47
C ILE A 154 -0.81 -14.55 -2.25
N TYR A 155 0.00 -14.66 -3.31
CA TYR A 155 1.38 -15.08 -3.16
C TYR A 155 2.23 -14.05 -2.41
N ALA A 156 1.98 -12.75 -2.58
CA ALA A 156 2.60 -11.75 -1.72
C ALA A 156 2.21 -11.94 -0.24
N ARG A 157 0.96 -12.33 0.03
CA ARG A 157 0.50 -12.65 1.38
C ARG A 157 1.16 -13.91 1.93
N LEU A 158 1.16 -15.01 1.18
CA LEU A 158 1.77 -16.28 1.56
C LEU A 158 3.29 -16.15 1.78
N ALA A 159 3.95 -15.23 1.08
CA ALA A 159 5.36 -14.93 1.27
C ALA A 159 5.68 -14.27 2.63
N LEU A 160 4.68 -13.85 3.42
CA LEU A 160 4.89 -13.41 4.79
C LEU A 160 5.09 -14.56 5.77
N TYR A 161 4.86 -15.80 5.33
CA TYR A 161 4.94 -16.99 6.14
C TYR A 161 6.09 -17.85 5.65
N ASP A 162 7.01 -18.20 6.54
CA ASP A 162 8.14 -19.07 6.20
C ASP A 162 7.68 -20.46 5.73
N ASP A 163 6.49 -20.89 6.19
CA ASP A 163 5.81 -22.14 5.84
C ASP A 163 4.90 -22.06 4.60
N GLY A 164 4.85 -20.93 3.89
CA GLY A 164 4.01 -20.74 2.69
C GLY A 164 4.42 -21.60 1.48
N ILE A 165 3.72 -21.45 0.34
CA ILE A 165 4.05 -22.17 -0.92
C ILE A 165 5.49 -21.87 -1.36
N GLY A 166 6.42 -22.77 -0.97
CA GLY A 166 7.78 -22.88 -1.50
C GLY A 166 8.74 -21.76 -1.10
N HIS A 167 8.90 -21.42 0.17
CA HIS A 167 9.76 -20.33 0.66
C HIS A 167 9.41 -18.93 0.13
N THR A 168 9.55 -17.92 0.97
CA THR A 168 9.26 -16.49 0.72
C THR A 168 9.67 -15.97 -0.66
N ARG A 169 10.83 -16.42 -1.18
CA ARG A 169 11.35 -16.04 -2.50
C ARG A 169 10.53 -16.59 -3.69
N SER A 170 10.08 -17.84 -3.63
CA SER A 170 9.32 -18.44 -4.74
C SER A 170 7.93 -17.82 -4.84
N ALA A 171 7.31 -17.52 -3.69
CA ALA A 171 6.00 -16.89 -3.65
C ALA A 171 6.01 -15.49 -4.28
N TYR A 172 6.93 -14.59 -3.91
CA TYR A 172 7.04 -13.29 -4.58
C TYR A 172 7.33 -13.41 -6.08
N THR A 173 8.23 -14.32 -6.48
CA THR A 173 8.50 -14.60 -7.90
C THR A 173 7.21 -15.00 -8.61
N ARG A 174 6.48 -15.98 -8.08
CA ARG A 174 5.25 -16.47 -8.68
C ARG A 174 4.18 -15.38 -8.77
N GLY A 175 4.02 -14.56 -7.73
CA GLY A 175 3.09 -13.44 -7.76
C GLY A 175 3.45 -12.37 -8.80
N ALA A 176 4.74 -12.07 -8.96
CA ALA A 176 5.21 -11.12 -9.97
C ALA A 176 4.94 -11.63 -11.39
N PHE A 177 5.22 -12.91 -11.67
CA PHE A 177 4.91 -13.53 -12.96
C PHE A 177 3.40 -13.69 -13.23
N LEU A 178 2.58 -13.67 -12.19
CA LEU A 178 1.12 -13.59 -12.29
C LEU A 178 0.59 -12.16 -12.45
N GLY A 179 1.48 -11.17 -12.62
CA GLY A 179 1.06 -9.82 -12.98
C GLY A 179 0.67 -8.93 -11.81
N ASP A 180 0.92 -9.32 -10.55
CA ASP A 180 0.51 -8.52 -9.39
C ASP A 180 1.52 -7.41 -9.05
N PRO A 181 1.11 -6.13 -9.07
CA PRO A 181 2.03 -5.01 -8.85
C PRO A 181 2.71 -5.01 -7.46
N LYS A 182 2.04 -5.52 -6.42
CA LYS A 182 2.60 -5.60 -5.07
C LYS A 182 3.68 -6.68 -5.00
N SER A 183 3.44 -7.85 -5.60
CA SER A 183 4.44 -8.90 -5.76
C SER A 183 5.61 -8.47 -6.64
N MET A 184 5.36 -7.79 -7.75
CA MET A 184 6.41 -7.24 -8.64
C MET A 184 7.33 -6.29 -7.89
N HIS A 185 6.75 -5.33 -7.15
CA HIS A 185 7.52 -4.43 -6.31
C HIS A 185 8.30 -5.18 -5.23
N ALA A 186 7.65 -6.08 -4.48
CA ALA A 186 8.31 -6.84 -3.41
C ALA A 186 9.44 -7.72 -3.94
N TYR A 187 9.24 -8.36 -5.09
CA TYR A 187 10.26 -9.14 -5.79
C TYR A 187 11.45 -8.24 -6.18
N ALA A 188 11.17 -7.07 -6.74
CA ALA A 188 12.19 -6.15 -7.19
C ALA A 188 12.97 -5.45 -6.06
N THR A 189 12.35 -5.13 -4.93
CA THR A 189 13.03 -4.40 -3.86
C THR A 189 13.74 -5.30 -2.84
N ARG A 190 13.34 -6.56 -2.74
CA ARG A 190 13.91 -7.50 -1.75
C ARG A 190 15.04 -8.35 -2.30
N TRP A 191 15.22 -8.40 -3.62
CA TRP A 191 16.21 -9.25 -4.27
C TRP A 191 17.13 -8.44 -5.18
N ASN A 192 18.43 -8.70 -5.10
CA ASN A 192 19.46 -7.97 -5.84
C ASN A 192 19.67 -8.57 -7.25
N THR A 193 18.59 -8.71 -8.01
CA THR A 193 18.61 -9.20 -9.39
C THR A 193 18.30 -8.02 -10.31
N GLY A 194 19.21 -7.58 -11.16
CA GLY A 194 19.03 -6.37 -11.98
C GLY A 194 17.74 -6.28 -12.83
N THR A 195 16.97 -7.36 -12.99
CA THR A 195 15.58 -7.33 -13.49
C THR A 195 14.60 -6.49 -12.66
N ASN A 196 15.01 -5.97 -11.51
CA ASN A 196 14.25 -5.06 -10.65
C ASN A 196 13.60 -3.89 -11.42
N LEU A 197 14.28 -3.31 -12.41
CA LEU A 197 13.74 -2.14 -13.11
C LEU A 197 12.49 -2.45 -13.95
N HIS A 198 12.49 -3.57 -14.68
CA HIS A 198 11.33 -4.00 -15.47
C HIS A 198 10.10 -4.18 -14.58
N TRP A 199 10.27 -4.92 -13.47
CA TRP A 199 9.18 -5.18 -12.53
C TRP A 199 8.70 -3.92 -11.81
N LEU A 200 9.61 -3.02 -11.41
CA LEU A 200 9.24 -1.74 -10.80
C LEU A 200 8.49 -0.83 -11.76
N LEU A 201 8.91 -0.74 -13.02
CA LEU A 201 8.18 0.04 -14.04
C LEU A 201 6.80 -0.52 -14.28
N MET A 202 6.69 -1.83 -14.51
CA MET A 202 5.41 -2.50 -14.72
C MET A 202 4.46 -2.28 -13.54
N ALA A 203 4.95 -2.39 -12.30
CA ALA A 203 4.17 -2.12 -11.10
C ALA A 203 3.77 -0.64 -10.98
N ALA A 204 4.69 0.29 -11.27
CA ALA A 204 4.44 1.72 -11.25
C ALA A 204 3.39 2.13 -12.30
N ASP A 205 3.49 1.59 -13.52
CA ASP A 205 2.56 1.79 -14.63
C ASP A 205 1.20 1.13 -14.39
N ALA A 206 1.14 0.06 -13.58
CA ALA A 206 -0.12 -0.47 -13.04
C ALA A 206 -0.73 0.45 -11.97
N GLY A 207 -0.03 1.51 -11.56
CA GLY A 207 -0.47 2.47 -10.55
C GLY A 207 -0.20 2.03 -9.12
N TYR A 208 0.81 1.19 -8.86
CA TYR A 208 1.20 0.82 -7.51
C TYR A 208 2.11 1.89 -6.88
N GLY A 209 1.62 2.56 -5.84
CA GLY A 209 2.27 3.74 -5.25
C GLY A 209 3.71 3.56 -4.80
N PRO A 210 4.06 2.48 -4.07
CA PRO A 210 5.45 2.24 -3.66
C PRO A 210 6.42 2.09 -4.85
N ALA A 211 6.03 1.37 -5.90
CA ALA A 211 6.86 1.23 -7.10
C ALA A 211 7.00 2.56 -7.86
N ALA A 212 5.91 3.31 -8.00
CA ALA A 212 5.94 4.63 -8.61
C ALA A 212 6.87 5.59 -7.84
N HIS A 213 6.93 5.50 -6.51
CA HIS A 213 7.91 6.26 -5.72
C HIS A 213 9.35 5.87 -6.04
N GLU A 214 9.69 4.57 -6.09
CA GLU A 214 11.04 4.13 -6.45
C GLU A 214 11.43 4.59 -7.86
N ILE A 215 10.54 4.43 -8.85
CA ILE A 215 10.76 4.90 -10.22
C ILE A 215 10.93 6.43 -10.28
N SER A 216 10.14 7.19 -9.51
CA SER A 216 10.29 8.66 -9.43
C SER A 216 11.68 9.05 -8.96
N ARG A 217 12.20 8.35 -7.94
CA ARG A 217 13.54 8.56 -7.42
C ARG A 217 14.59 8.18 -8.45
N TRP A 218 14.40 7.11 -9.20
CA TRP A 218 15.38 6.68 -10.21
C TRP A 218 15.45 7.62 -11.41
N TYR A 219 14.31 8.16 -11.86
CA TYR A 219 14.30 9.23 -12.88
C TYR A 219 14.97 10.51 -12.39
N ARG A 220 14.88 10.81 -11.09
CA ARG A 220 15.54 11.99 -10.52
C ARG A 220 17.05 11.77 -10.31
N PHE A 221 17.43 10.59 -9.81
CA PHE A 221 18.73 10.34 -9.18
C PHE A 221 19.66 9.42 -9.99
N GLY A 222 19.17 8.81 -11.07
CA GLY A 222 19.93 7.81 -11.84
C GLY A 222 20.11 6.51 -11.06
N GLY A 223 19.12 5.61 -11.14
CA GLY A 223 19.09 4.35 -10.37
C GLY A 223 20.31 3.45 -10.62
N GLN A 224 21.20 3.31 -9.65
CA GLN A 224 22.51 2.64 -9.81
C GLN A 224 22.50 1.12 -9.63
N ASN A 225 21.43 0.52 -9.08
CA ASN A 225 21.47 -0.86 -8.59
C ASN A 225 20.74 -1.89 -9.46
N SER A 226 20.31 -1.51 -10.68
CA SER A 226 19.53 -2.43 -11.52
C SER A 226 20.28 -3.02 -12.72
N GLY A 227 21.47 -2.52 -13.08
CA GLY A 227 22.14 -2.95 -14.32
C GLY A 227 21.41 -2.56 -15.61
N TYR A 228 20.27 -1.87 -15.51
CA TYR A 228 19.52 -1.26 -16.62
C TYR A 228 19.42 0.25 -16.40
N SER A 229 19.37 0.99 -17.50
CA SER A 229 19.14 2.44 -17.48
C SER A 229 17.69 2.76 -17.81
N LEU A 230 17.13 3.75 -17.12
CA LEU A 230 15.85 4.34 -17.51
C LEU A 230 16.03 5.19 -18.78
N PRO A 231 15.14 5.08 -19.77
CA PRO A 231 15.21 5.93 -20.95
C PRO A 231 15.20 7.41 -20.57
N LYS A 232 16.19 8.16 -21.04
CA LYS A 232 16.34 9.62 -20.83
C LYS A 232 16.53 10.05 -19.37
N ALA A 233 16.83 9.15 -18.44
CA ALA A 233 17.20 9.54 -17.08
C ALA A 233 18.59 10.24 -17.08
N PRO A 234 18.79 11.30 -16.27
CA PRO A 234 17.82 11.92 -15.38
C PRO A 234 16.75 12.75 -16.11
N ASP A 235 15.49 12.63 -15.69
CA ASP A 235 14.33 13.34 -16.25
C ASP A 235 13.41 13.83 -15.11
N THR A 236 13.40 15.14 -14.86
CA THR A 236 12.65 15.75 -13.76
C THR A 236 11.14 15.71 -13.96
N ASP A 237 10.67 15.74 -15.20
CA ASP A 237 9.22 15.72 -15.47
C ASP A 237 8.67 14.31 -15.27
N MET A 238 9.43 13.29 -15.70
CA MET A 238 9.09 11.89 -15.40
C MET A 238 9.18 11.60 -13.91
N ALA A 239 10.19 12.11 -13.20
CA ALA A 239 10.26 12.00 -11.75
C ALA A 239 9.03 12.62 -11.07
N ARG A 240 8.62 13.83 -11.47
CA ARG A 240 7.42 14.51 -10.95
C ARG A 240 6.15 13.70 -11.25
N ARG A 241 6.03 13.14 -12.46
CA ARG A 241 4.87 12.33 -12.87
C ARG A 241 4.70 11.10 -11.99
N TYR A 242 5.74 10.30 -11.83
CA TYR A 242 5.67 9.09 -11.01
C TYR A 242 5.50 9.38 -9.52
N ARG A 243 6.10 10.47 -9.00
CA ARG A 243 5.84 10.92 -7.63
C ARG A 243 4.35 11.24 -7.43
N THR A 244 3.74 11.93 -8.40
CA THR A 244 2.32 12.29 -8.35
C THR A 244 1.43 11.05 -8.36
N ILE A 245 1.77 10.03 -9.17
CA ILE A 245 1.09 8.72 -9.12
C ILE A 245 1.18 8.12 -7.70
N ALA A 246 2.36 8.13 -7.09
CA ALA A 246 2.55 7.61 -5.73
C ALA A 246 1.75 8.39 -4.67
N MET A 247 1.69 9.72 -4.77
CA MET A 247 0.90 10.58 -3.88
C MET A 247 -0.60 10.33 -4.04
N ASN A 248 -1.09 10.19 -5.27
CA ASN A 248 -2.51 9.88 -5.56
C ASN A 248 -2.91 8.49 -5.09
N ARG A 249 -1.93 7.61 -4.85
CA ARG A 249 -2.14 6.31 -4.21
C ARG A 249 -1.94 6.33 -2.69
N GLY A 250 -1.76 7.52 -2.10
CA GLY A 250 -1.60 7.70 -0.66
C GLY A 250 -0.28 7.20 -0.10
N TYR A 251 0.76 7.03 -0.93
CA TYR A 251 2.04 6.53 -0.45
C TYR A 251 2.83 7.62 0.29
N PRO A 252 3.04 7.52 1.62
CA PRO A 252 3.52 8.64 2.42
C PRO A 252 4.92 9.14 2.06
N ARG A 253 5.84 8.23 1.71
CA ARG A 253 7.21 8.60 1.34
C ARG A 253 7.28 9.48 0.09
N ALA A 254 6.26 9.44 -0.77
CA ALA A 254 6.16 10.36 -1.90
C ALA A 254 5.92 11.80 -1.47
N PHE A 255 5.22 12.02 -0.34
CA PHE A 255 5.02 13.35 0.25
C PHE A 255 6.28 13.88 0.91
N ALA A 256 7.08 13.02 1.54
CA ALA A 256 8.40 13.40 2.04
C ALA A 256 9.31 13.85 0.88
N TYR A 257 9.27 13.15 -0.26
CA TYR A 257 10.00 13.58 -1.46
C TYR A 257 9.44 14.89 -2.04
N ALA A 258 8.12 15.09 -2.03
CA ALA A 258 7.51 16.37 -2.45
C ALA A 258 7.91 17.54 -1.53
N ALA A 259 7.97 17.32 -0.22
CA ALA A 259 8.44 18.32 0.74
C ALA A 259 9.91 18.68 0.51
N PHE A 260 10.76 17.70 0.19
CA PHE A 260 12.15 17.95 -0.18
C PHE A 260 12.26 18.84 -1.43
N GLU A 261 11.52 18.53 -2.49
CA GLU A 261 11.56 19.33 -3.71
C GLU A 261 11.04 20.75 -3.49
N ALA A 262 9.93 20.90 -2.75
CA ALA A 262 9.43 22.21 -2.37
C ALA A 262 10.52 23.02 -1.65
N LEU A 263 11.13 22.47 -0.58
CA LEU A 263 12.19 23.20 0.14
C LEU A 263 13.42 23.54 -0.72
N ALA A 264 13.68 22.79 -1.79
CA ALA A 264 14.77 23.06 -2.72
C ALA A 264 14.49 24.22 -3.69
N GLU A 265 13.24 24.68 -3.80
CA GLU A 265 12.86 25.83 -4.63
C GLU A 265 13.33 27.16 -4.01
N GLU A 266 13.62 28.13 -4.90
CA GLU A 266 14.15 29.45 -4.51
C GLU A 266 13.08 30.38 -3.89
N ASN A 267 11.78 30.09 -4.08
CA ASN A 267 10.69 30.89 -3.51
C ASN A 267 10.47 30.57 -2.02
N ALA A 268 10.97 31.44 -1.14
CA ALA A 268 11.13 31.10 0.27
C ALA A 268 9.84 30.85 1.06
N ALA A 269 8.72 31.53 0.77
CA ALA A 269 7.52 31.47 1.60
C ALA A 269 6.53 30.38 1.14
N GLN A 270 6.13 30.39 -0.13
CA GLN A 270 5.19 29.41 -0.69
C GLN A 270 5.75 27.99 -0.59
N ALA A 271 7.04 27.82 -0.84
CA ALA A 271 7.67 26.52 -0.81
C ALA A 271 7.74 25.90 0.60
N VAL A 272 7.82 26.74 1.64
CA VAL A 272 7.74 26.28 3.04
C VAL A 272 6.32 25.89 3.39
N GLU A 273 5.33 26.65 2.95
CA GLU A 273 3.91 26.29 3.13
C GLU A 273 3.59 24.95 2.45
N ASP A 274 4.05 24.75 1.22
CA ASP A 274 3.86 23.51 0.47
C ASP A 274 4.58 22.33 1.13
N ALA A 275 5.82 22.51 1.60
CA ALA A 275 6.54 21.49 2.35
C ALA A 275 5.83 21.13 3.67
N CYS A 276 5.28 22.12 4.37
CA CYS A 276 4.50 21.93 5.58
C CYS A 276 3.22 21.12 5.28
N MET A 277 2.47 21.51 4.24
CA MET A 277 1.27 20.81 3.76
C MET A 277 1.58 19.35 3.43
N TYR A 278 2.61 19.07 2.62
CA TYR A 278 3.00 17.70 2.29
C TYR A 278 3.40 16.90 3.53
N THR A 279 4.10 17.51 4.48
CA THR A 279 4.48 16.86 5.74
C THR A 279 3.27 16.47 6.57
N HIS A 280 2.25 17.34 6.66
CA HIS A 280 0.99 17.01 7.34
C HIS A 280 0.29 15.81 6.69
N ILE A 281 0.13 15.84 5.36
CA ILE A 281 -0.52 14.74 4.62
C ILE A 281 0.24 13.43 4.84
N GLY A 282 1.56 13.43 4.61
CA GLY A 282 2.40 12.25 4.75
C GLY A 282 2.34 11.63 6.15
N ARG A 283 2.43 12.45 7.22
CA ARG A 283 2.33 11.96 8.60
C ARG A 283 0.97 11.37 8.95
N VAL A 284 -0.12 11.90 8.40
CA VAL A 284 -1.46 11.31 8.58
C VAL A 284 -1.54 9.95 7.89
N LEU A 285 -1.00 9.84 6.68
CA LEU A 285 -0.99 8.59 5.91
C LEU A 285 -0.09 7.51 6.56
N GLU A 286 1.04 7.90 7.17
CA GLU A 286 1.91 6.98 7.92
C GLU A 286 1.22 6.36 9.12
N LYS A 287 0.41 7.14 9.84
CA LYS A 287 -0.38 6.65 10.98
C LYS A 287 -1.53 5.71 10.59
N THR A 288 -1.82 5.60 9.29
CA THR A 288 -2.99 4.89 8.76
C THR A 288 -2.60 3.79 7.76
N ASP A 289 -1.42 3.19 7.93
CA ASP A 289 -0.87 2.13 7.08
C ASP A 289 -0.91 2.48 5.59
N ASN A 290 -0.30 3.62 5.22
CA ASN A 290 -0.28 4.19 3.86
C ASN A 290 -1.68 4.56 3.35
N GLY A 291 -2.51 5.13 4.23
CA GLY A 291 -3.88 5.55 3.91
C GLY A 291 -4.89 4.42 3.82
N LEU A 292 -4.49 3.17 4.03
CA LEU A 292 -5.38 2.01 4.06
C LEU A 292 -6.48 2.20 5.11
N LEU A 293 -6.11 2.65 6.31
CA LEU A 293 -7.01 2.81 7.45
C LEU A 293 -7.74 4.16 7.48
N LEU A 294 -7.68 4.96 6.40
CA LEU A 294 -8.43 6.22 6.33
C LEU A 294 -9.90 6.00 5.97
N ALA A 295 -10.24 4.95 5.22
CA ALA A 295 -11.63 4.62 4.94
C ALA A 295 -12.38 4.30 6.26
N ASP A 296 -13.64 4.71 6.35
CA ASP A 296 -14.50 4.53 7.53
C ASP A 296 -13.99 5.12 8.87
N ARG A 297 -12.96 5.99 8.86
CA ARG A 297 -12.43 6.63 10.07
C ARG A 297 -12.49 8.16 10.00
N SER A 298 -12.55 8.82 11.14
CA SER A 298 -12.38 10.28 11.16
C SER A 298 -10.94 10.67 10.86
N LEU A 299 -10.72 11.75 10.12
CA LEU A 299 -9.38 12.29 9.94
C LEU A 299 -8.80 12.70 11.30
N PRO A 300 -7.56 12.33 11.62
CA PRO A 300 -6.93 12.75 12.86
C PRO A 300 -6.75 14.27 12.88
N GLN A 301 -6.87 14.86 14.07
CA GLN A 301 -6.59 16.28 14.24
C GLN A 301 -5.11 16.55 13.93
N MET A 302 -4.86 17.47 13.00
CA MET A 302 -3.51 17.95 12.71
C MET A 302 -3.07 18.93 13.79
N GLN A 303 -1.81 18.82 14.19
CA GLN A 303 -1.15 19.72 15.11
C GLN A 303 -0.10 20.51 14.34
N PRO A 304 0.14 21.80 14.66
CA PRO A 304 1.21 22.59 14.05
C PRO A 304 2.56 21.86 14.13
N ILE A 305 3.37 21.98 13.07
CA ILE A 305 4.66 21.29 12.99
C ILE A 305 5.82 22.30 12.86
N PRO A 306 6.82 22.28 13.74
CA PRO A 306 7.95 23.20 13.62
C PRO A 306 8.80 22.86 12.38
N PHE A 307 9.55 23.84 11.88
CA PHE A 307 10.33 23.70 10.65
C PHE A 307 11.33 22.55 10.70
N GLU A 308 11.94 22.28 11.86
CA GLU A 308 12.87 21.18 12.07
C GLU A 308 12.22 19.83 11.79
N GLN A 309 10.92 19.69 12.09
CA GLN A 309 10.17 18.47 11.81
C GLN A 309 9.81 18.33 10.33
N VAL A 310 9.52 19.44 9.64
CA VAL A 310 9.33 19.47 8.18
C VAL A 310 10.63 19.09 7.47
N LEU A 311 11.75 19.67 7.90
CA LEU A 311 13.08 19.38 7.38
C LEU A 311 13.47 17.91 7.62
N ALA A 312 13.28 17.40 8.84
CA ALA A 312 13.54 16.00 9.16
C ALA A 312 12.72 15.05 8.27
N TYR A 313 11.43 15.37 8.07
CA TYR A 313 10.54 14.59 7.21
C TYR A 313 11.03 14.58 5.75
N ALA A 314 11.36 15.74 5.19
CA ALA A 314 11.88 15.87 3.84
C ALA A 314 13.18 15.09 3.62
N LEU A 315 14.10 15.14 4.60
CA LEU A 315 15.38 14.44 4.52
C LEU A 315 15.24 12.91 4.58
N CYS A 316 14.21 12.38 5.25
CA CYS A 316 13.95 10.94 5.29
C CYS A 316 13.67 10.31 3.90
N ALA A 317 13.22 11.09 2.91
CA ALA A 317 12.97 10.58 1.55
C ALA A 317 14.23 10.49 0.67
N VAL A 318 15.29 11.19 1.04
CA VAL A 318 16.46 11.41 0.17
C VAL A 318 17.70 10.67 0.66
N LEU A 319 17.77 10.27 1.93
CA LEU A 319 18.89 9.50 2.44
C LEU A 319 18.89 8.07 1.86
N PRO A 320 19.86 7.69 1.01
CA PRO A 320 20.02 6.29 0.63
C PRO A 320 20.46 5.48 1.87
N PRO A 321 20.08 4.19 1.98
CA PRO A 321 20.61 3.32 3.04
C PRO A 321 22.08 2.89 2.85
N TRP A 322 22.81 3.45 1.87
CA TRP A 322 24.14 2.97 1.44
C TRP A 322 25.05 4.15 1.08
N PRO A 323 26.40 3.99 1.09
CA PRO A 323 27.33 5.11 0.90
C PRO A 323 27.17 5.76 -0.48
N LEU A 324 27.40 7.08 -0.54
CA LEU A 324 27.30 7.91 -1.76
C LEU A 324 28.48 7.57 -2.70
N LEU A 325 28.19 7.04 -3.88
CA LEU A 325 29.14 6.53 -4.87
C LEU A 325 29.17 7.33 -6.20
N SER A 326 28.12 8.07 -6.59
CA SER A 326 28.07 8.79 -7.89
C SER A 326 28.13 10.32 -7.84
N GLN A 327 28.30 10.94 -9.02
CA GLN A 327 28.27 12.40 -9.19
C GLN A 327 26.87 12.99 -9.02
N GLU A 328 25.79 12.27 -9.36
CA GLU A 328 24.42 12.69 -9.05
C GLU A 328 24.18 12.70 -7.53
N GLU A 329 24.66 11.70 -6.80
CA GLU A 329 24.54 11.64 -5.33
C GLU A 329 25.26 12.80 -4.64
N LYS A 330 26.38 13.28 -5.21
CA LYS A 330 27.06 14.50 -4.76
C LYS A 330 26.22 15.76 -5.00
N LEU A 331 25.50 15.85 -6.12
CA LEU A 331 24.58 16.97 -6.40
C LEU A 331 23.37 16.94 -5.44
N HIS A 332 22.86 15.76 -5.07
CA HIS A 332 21.81 15.65 -4.05
C HIS A 332 22.28 16.00 -2.65
N PHE A 333 23.52 15.64 -2.31
CA PHE A 333 24.13 16.15 -1.09
C PHE A 333 24.13 17.68 -1.09
N GLN A 334 24.48 18.34 -2.21
CA GLN A 334 24.40 19.80 -2.34
C GLN A 334 22.97 20.35 -2.21
N ASP A 335 21.97 19.71 -2.83
CA ASP A 335 20.57 20.12 -2.66
C ASP A 335 20.09 19.95 -1.20
N SER A 336 20.53 18.89 -0.53
CA SER A 336 20.29 18.70 0.90
C SER A 336 20.92 19.81 1.76
N GLN A 337 22.04 20.40 1.32
CA GLN A 337 22.63 21.56 1.99
C GLN A 337 21.80 22.84 1.76
N LYS A 338 21.16 22.99 0.60
CA LYS A 338 20.31 24.17 0.29
C LYS A 338 19.07 24.23 1.19
N ILE A 339 18.44 23.09 1.47
CA ILE A 339 17.19 23.03 2.26
C ILE A 339 17.40 23.15 3.77
N ARG A 340 18.63 22.96 4.27
CA ARG A 340 18.96 23.01 5.71
C ARG A 340 18.93 24.41 6.32
N ARG A 341 18.78 25.46 5.50
CA ARG A 341 18.70 26.83 6.00
C ARG A 341 17.44 26.97 6.87
N PRO A 342 17.55 27.45 8.13
CA PRO A 342 16.39 27.68 8.96
C PRO A 342 15.41 28.63 8.26
N ARG A 343 14.13 28.28 8.28
CA ARG A 343 13.05 29.13 7.78
C ARG A 343 11.99 29.25 8.86
N VAL A 344 11.34 30.41 8.92
CA VAL A 344 10.26 30.66 9.87
C VAL A 344 8.96 30.12 9.28
N ILE A 345 8.21 29.37 10.09
CA ILE A 345 6.81 29.05 9.80
C ILE A 345 5.98 29.82 10.82
N ASP A 346 5.33 30.88 10.36
CA ASP A 346 4.38 31.63 11.20
C ASP A 346 3.04 30.89 11.34
N ASP A 347 2.23 31.32 12.31
CA ASP A 347 0.95 30.69 12.63
C ASP A 347 -0.04 30.75 11.47
N GLU A 348 0.01 31.81 10.64
CA GLU A 348 -0.89 31.95 9.49
C GLU A 348 -0.55 30.92 8.41
N MET A 349 0.75 30.73 8.13
CA MET A 349 1.25 29.72 7.21
C MET A 349 0.93 28.30 7.70
N GLN A 350 1.07 28.03 9.01
CA GLN A 350 0.65 26.74 9.58
C GLN A 350 -0.84 26.48 9.32
N ASN A 351 -1.69 27.47 9.61
CA ASN A 351 -3.14 27.33 9.43
C ASN A 351 -3.50 27.07 7.96
N ARG A 352 -2.93 27.82 7.01
CA ARG A 352 -3.16 27.59 5.57
C ARG A 352 -2.65 26.22 5.12
N ALA A 353 -1.47 25.80 5.57
CA ALA A 353 -0.93 24.47 5.25
C ALA A 353 -1.81 23.34 5.80
N MET A 354 -2.30 23.46 7.03
CA MET A 354 -3.22 22.51 7.67
C MET A 354 -4.59 22.47 6.97
N GLU A 355 -5.14 23.61 6.56
CA GLU A 355 -6.39 23.69 5.80
C GLU A 355 -6.26 22.99 4.44
N ARG A 356 -5.20 23.28 3.70
CA ARG A 356 -4.91 22.64 2.40
C ARG A 356 -4.67 21.14 2.54
N ALA A 357 -3.90 20.72 3.55
CA ALA A 357 -3.69 19.31 3.86
C ALA A 357 -5.01 18.59 4.22
N SER A 358 -5.86 19.25 5.01
CA SER A 358 -7.20 18.74 5.38
C SER A 358 -8.10 18.58 4.17
N ALA A 359 -8.11 19.56 3.27
CA ALA A 359 -8.88 19.49 2.03
C ALA A 359 -8.43 18.31 1.17
N TRP A 360 -7.11 18.14 0.98
CA TRP A 360 -6.58 17.00 0.23
C TRP A 360 -6.94 15.66 0.87
N LEU A 361 -6.74 15.52 2.19
CA LEU A 361 -7.04 14.27 2.91
C LEU A 361 -8.52 13.90 2.87
N ARG A 362 -9.45 14.89 2.92
CA ARG A 362 -10.89 14.65 2.77
C ARG A 362 -11.23 14.16 1.36
N ALA A 363 -10.65 14.78 0.33
CA ALA A 363 -10.86 14.37 -1.06
C ALA A 363 -10.32 12.95 -1.30
N PHE A 364 -9.10 12.67 -0.83
CA PHE A 364 -8.49 11.35 -0.91
C PHE A 364 -9.32 10.30 -0.17
N GLN A 365 -9.77 10.60 1.04
CA GLN A 365 -10.62 9.71 1.82
C GLN A 365 -11.95 9.41 1.11
N ALA A 366 -12.62 10.42 0.54
CA ALA A 366 -13.86 10.23 -0.20
C ALA A 366 -13.67 9.32 -1.43
N GLN A 367 -12.57 9.51 -2.17
CA GLN A 367 -12.22 8.63 -3.29
C GLN A 367 -11.99 7.18 -2.81
N ARG A 368 -11.20 7.00 -1.76
CA ARG A 368 -10.91 5.67 -1.20
C ARG A 368 -12.17 4.98 -0.66
N GLN A 369 -13.09 5.72 -0.07
CA GLN A 369 -14.37 5.21 0.38
C GLN A 369 -15.21 4.71 -0.81
N ALA A 370 -15.28 5.48 -1.90
CA ALA A 370 -16.01 5.09 -3.10
C ALA A 370 -15.43 3.80 -3.73
N GLU A 371 -14.10 3.72 -3.87
CA GLU A 371 -13.41 2.51 -4.33
C GLU A 371 -13.71 1.30 -3.44
N LEU A 372 -13.71 1.49 -2.11
CA LEU A 372 -13.95 0.42 -1.15
C LEU A 372 -15.40 -0.07 -1.15
N VAL A 373 -16.38 0.81 -1.30
CA VAL A 373 -17.80 0.44 -1.36
C VAL A 373 -18.07 -0.48 -2.56
N MET A 374 -17.60 -0.11 -3.75
CA MET A 374 -17.75 -0.95 -4.95
C MET A 374 -17.09 -2.32 -4.77
N GLU A 375 -15.89 -2.35 -4.16
CA GLU A 375 -15.18 -3.60 -3.89
C GLU A 375 -15.87 -4.47 -2.83
N ARG A 376 -16.45 -3.87 -1.79
CA ARG A 376 -17.26 -4.59 -0.79
C ARG A 376 -18.50 -5.21 -1.42
N GLU A 377 -19.21 -4.49 -2.29
CA GLU A 377 -20.39 -5.02 -3.00
C GLU A 377 -20.02 -6.22 -3.87
N ARG A 378 -18.94 -6.10 -4.68
CA ARG A 378 -18.42 -7.21 -5.49
C ARG A 378 -18.07 -8.43 -4.63
N ARG A 379 -17.42 -8.21 -3.49
CA ARG A 379 -17.01 -9.28 -2.58
C ARG A 379 -18.19 -9.93 -1.87
N ASN A 380 -19.19 -9.17 -1.44
CA ASN A 380 -20.40 -9.71 -0.84
C ASN A 380 -21.11 -10.70 -1.78
N ALA A 381 -21.15 -10.40 -3.08
CA ALA A 381 -21.68 -11.32 -4.09
C ALA A 381 -20.83 -12.61 -4.21
N LEU A 382 -19.50 -12.49 -4.18
CA LEU A 382 -18.60 -13.66 -4.15
C LEU A 382 -18.75 -14.46 -2.85
N THR A 383 -18.98 -13.80 -1.72
CA THR A 383 -19.17 -14.44 -0.41
C THR A 383 -20.47 -15.23 -0.37
N ALA A 384 -21.55 -14.71 -0.96
CA ALA A 384 -22.77 -15.48 -1.11
C ALA A 384 -22.53 -16.79 -1.91
N GLN A 385 -21.82 -16.71 -3.05
CA GLN A 385 -21.49 -17.89 -3.87
C GLN A 385 -20.60 -18.90 -3.13
N LEU A 386 -19.56 -18.42 -2.43
CA LEU A 386 -18.68 -19.27 -1.63
C LEU A 386 -19.47 -20.00 -0.54
N ARG A 387 -20.34 -19.27 0.17
CA ARG A 387 -21.15 -19.83 1.27
C ARG A 387 -22.18 -20.84 0.78
N GLU A 388 -22.77 -20.63 -0.39
CA GLU A 388 -23.65 -21.60 -1.03
C GLU A 388 -22.90 -22.92 -1.32
N GLN A 389 -21.72 -22.82 -1.95
CA GLN A 389 -20.87 -23.97 -2.26
C GLN A 389 -20.37 -24.69 -0.98
N CYS A 390 -20.18 -23.95 0.12
CA CYS A 390 -19.66 -24.44 1.40
C CYS A 390 -20.73 -24.63 2.49
N SER A 391 -22.02 -24.71 2.11
CA SER A 391 -23.17 -24.78 3.04
C SER A 391 -23.08 -25.89 4.08
N HIS A 392 -22.54 -27.06 3.70
CA HIS A 392 -22.30 -28.18 4.62
C HIS A 392 -21.30 -27.83 5.73
N ALA A 393 -20.19 -27.16 5.39
CA ALA A 393 -19.19 -26.75 6.37
C ALA A 393 -19.73 -25.67 7.32
N LEU A 394 -20.57 -24.74 6.82
CA LEU A 394 -21.23 -23.74 7.67
C LEU A 394 -22.15 -24.41 8.70
N THR A 395 -22.92 -25.42 8.28
CA THR A 395 -23.79 -26.19 9.19
C THR A 395 -22.98 -26.89 10.28
N TYR A 396 -21.83 -27.45 9.92
CA TYR A 396 -20.91 -28.07 10.88
C TYR A 396 -20.35 -27.05 11.88
N LEU A 397 -19.88 -25.90 11.41
CA LEU A 397 -19.32 -24.83 12.25
C LEU A 397 -20.31 -24.36 13.32
N VAL A 398 -21.57 -24.12 12.95
CA VAL A 398 -22.65 -23.73 13.89
C VAL A 398 -22.85 -24.79 14.97
N LYS A 399 -22.97 -26.07 14.57
CA LYS A 399 -23.15 -27.18 15.54
C LYS A 399 -21.98 -27.29 16.52
N THR A 400 -20.74 -27.09 16.05
CA THR A 400 -19.56 -27.12 16.92
C THR A 400 -19.50 -25.94 17.90
N GLN A 401 -20.04 -24.78 17.52
CA GLN A 401 -20.13 -23.61 18.41
C GLN A 401 -21.19 -23.82 19.50
N ASP A 402 -22.36 -24.37 19.14
CA ASP A 402 -23.43 -24.69 20.09
C ASP A 402 -23.02 -25.79 21.09
N SER A 403 -22.07 -26.64 20.70
CA SER A 403 -21.54 -27.73 21.53
C SER A 403 -20.33 -27.32 22.38
N ALA A 404 -19.82 -26.09 22.23
CA ALA A 404 -18.68 -25.61 23.01
C ALA A 404 -19.13 -25.29 24.45
N PRO A 405 -18.43 -25.77 25.50
CA PRO A 405 -18.80 -25.46 26.87
C PRO A 405 -18.74 -23.95 27.10
N LEU A 406 -19.83 -23.39 27.62
CA LEU A 406 -19.91 -22.00 28.07
C LEU A 406 -18.65 -21.66 28.90
N PRO A 407 -18.01 -20.50 28.69
CA PRO A 407 -16.91 -20.09 29.54
C PRO A 407 -17.42 -20.07 30.99
N ARG A 408 -16.77 -20.88 31.85
CA ARG A 408 -17.09 -20.91 33.28
C ARG A 408 -17.04 -19.46 33.79
N PRO A 409 -18.05 -18.99 34.55
CA PRO A 409 -17.97 -17.66 35.15
C PRO A 409 -16.68 -17.59 35.96
N VAL A 410 -15.82 -16.65 35.60
CA VAL A 410 -14.61 -16.36 36.38
C VAL A 410 -15.11 -15.91 37.75
N THR A 411 -15.01 -16.80 38.73
CA THR A 411 -15.21 -16.44 40.12
C THR A 411 -14.21 -15.34 40.44
N ALA A 412 -14.73 -14.17 40.81
CA ALA A 412 -13.95 -13.04 41.27
C ALA A 412 -13.04 -13.51 42.42
N ARG A 413 -11.76 -13.73 42.12
CA ARG A 413 -10.75 -13.92 43.16
C ARG A 413 -10.48 -12.53 43.75
N HIS A 414 -10.85 -12.40 45.01
CA HIS A 414 -10.52 -11.28 45.88
C HIS A 414 -9.09 -10.79 45.67
N ALA A 415 -8.96 -9.51 45.33
CA ALA A 415 -7.71 -8.78 45.51
C ALA A 415 -7.50 -8.59 47.03
N PRO A 416 -6.32 -8.91 47.59
CA PRO A 416 -5.97 -8.40 48.91
C PRO A 416 -5.69 -6.89 48.80
N PRO A 417 -6.02 -6.09 49.84
CA PRO A 417 -5.75 -4.66 49.82
C PRO A 417 -4.25 -4.43 49.97
N PHE A 418 -3.70 -3.58 49.11
CA PHE A 418 -2.37 -3.02 49.29
C PHE A 418 -2.35 -2.10 50.53
N ILE A 419 -1.32 -2.24 51.36
CA ILE A 419 -0.67 -1.12 52.06
C ILE A 419 0.67 -0.91 51.35
#